data_AF-A0A2V8NRT8-F1
#
_entry.id   AF-A0A2V8NRT8-F1
#
_cell.length_a   1.000
_cell.length_b   1.000
_cell.length_c   1.000
_cell.angle_alpha   90.00
_cell.angle_beta   90.00
_cell.angle_gamma   90.00
#
_symmetry.space_group_name_H-M   'P 1'
#
loop_
_entity.id
_entity.type
_entity.pdbx_description
1 polymer ?
#
loop_
_entity_poly.entity_id
_entity_poly.type
_entity_poly.pdbx_seq_one_letter_code
_entity_poly.pdbx_strand_id
1 'polypeptide(L)'
;WTYLHKYRAKPYPEFVGQFNQHIERIREQALARSRVQKLIPHDTQIIEYALLSDRLLIWLISDKVFTLHSVPVSRSALENQVQQALQRLRAGESAASLLDELSKVLIEPVVDVLDPAGTIAIIPDRALHGLPFPSLHRPGRTDYLIQNFTMIVSPTLTHLLA
;
A
#
# COMPACT_ATOMS: atom_id res chain seq x y z
N TRP A 1 30.66 -5.90 -33.55
CA TRP A 1 31.32 -4.59 -33.64
C TRP A 1 30.59 -3.77 -34.70
N THR A 2 29.78 -2.73 -34.46
CA THR A 2 29.40 -1.97 -33.26
C THR A 2 28.14 -1.21 -33.66
N TYR A 3 26.98 -1.56 -33.10
CA TYR A 3 25.70 -0.86 -33.35
C TYR A 3 25.54 0.26 -32.32
N LEU A 4 25.92 1.48 -32.67
CA LEU A 4 25.76 2.66 -31.82
C LEU A 4 25.41 3.90 -32.66
N HIS A 5 24.22 3.92 -33.26
CA HIS A 5 23.65 5.17 -33.80
C HIS A 5 22.12 5.09 -33.88
N LYS A 6 21.43 5.51 -32.81
CA LYS A 6 20.18 6.31 -32.85
C LYS A 6 19.58 6.48 -31.45
N TYR A 7 20.13 7.42 -30.68
CA TYR A 7 19.31 8.16 -29.71
C TYR A 7 19.46 9.64 -30.04
N ARG A 8 18.78 10.02 -31.14
CA ARG A 8 18.59 11.41 -31.53
C ARG A 8 17.40 11.91 -30.69
N ALA A 9 17.68 12.91 -29.85
CA ALA A 9 16.74 13.57 -28.96
C ALA A 9 15.39 13.91 -29.61
N LYS A 10 14.31 13.71 -28.85
CA LYS A 10 12.95 14.28 -28.99
C LYS A 10 12.20 14.08 -27.65
N PRO A 11 11.26 14.95 -27.26
CA PRO A 11 11.50 16.13 -26.42
C PRO A 11 11.02 15.92 -24.97
N TYR A 12 11.84 16.33 -23.99
CA TYR A 12 11.60 16.17 -22.54
C TYR A 12 11.33 17.51 -21.80
N PRO A 13 10.15 18.15 -21.95
CA PRO A 13 9.72 19.13 -20.93
C PRO A 13 8.50 18.65 -20.12
N GLU A 14 7.48 18.09 -20.78
CA GLU A 14 6.19 17.79 -20.12
C GLU A 14 6.29 16.62 -19.13
N PHE A 15 7.17 15.65 -19.41
CA PHE A 15 7.40 14.48 -18.57
C PHE A 15 8.12 14.81 -17.25
N VAL A 16 8.97 15.86 -17.24
CA VAL A 16 9.71 16.30 -16.04
C VAL A 16 8.79 17.04 -15.08
N GLY A 17 7.80 17.78 -15.60
CA GLY A 17 6.85 18.53 -14.78
C GLY A 17 5.99 17.66 -13.88
N GLN A 18 5.40 16.59 -14.44
CA GLN A 18 4.57 15.66 -13.65
C GLN A 18 5.40 14.80 -12.68
N PHE A 19 6.59 14.37 -13.10
CA PHE A 19 7.49 13.57 -12.26
C PHE A 19 8.01 14.37 -11.05
N ASN A 20 8.47 15.61 -11.25
CA ASN A 20 8.93 16.47 -10.15
C ASN A 20 7.81 16.83 -9.17
N GLN A 21 6.60 17.17 -9.67
CA GLN A 21 5.46 17.46 -8.80
C GLN A 21 5.07 16.26 -7.92
N HIS A 22 5.21 15.05 -8.45
CA HIS A 22 4.89 13.85 -7.72
C HIS A 22 5.89 13.57 -6.60
N ILE A 23 7.18 13.74 -6.87
CA ILE A 23 8.25 13.57 -5.88
C ILE A 23 8.14 14.61 -4.75
N GLU A 24 7.90 15.88 -5.08
CA GLU A 24 7.72 16.91 -4.05
C GLU A 24 6.49 16.63 -3.17
N ARG A 25 5.36 16.21 -3.77
CA ARG A 25 4.19 15.78 -2.98
C ARG A 25 4.50 14.60 -2.08
N ILE A 26 5.18 13.57 -2.57
CA ILE A 26 5.58 12.41 -1.75
C ILE A 26 6.45 12.87 -0.58
N ARG A 27 7.40 13.77 -0.84
CA ARG A 27 8.32 14.28 0.17
C ARG A 27 7.59 15.10 1.24
N GLU A 28 6.71 16.02 0.85
CA GLU A 28 5.85 16.78 1.77
C GLU A 28 4.97 15.85 2.60
N GLN A 29 4.37 14.85 1.96
CA GLN A 29 3.55 13.84 2.58
C GLN A 29 4.32 13.00 3.62
N ALA A 30 5.54 12.58 3.29
CA ALA A 30 6.42 11.84 4.19
C ALA A 30 6.86 12.72 5.38
N LEU A 31 7.21 13.99 5.12
CA LEU A 31 7.55 14.96 6.16
C LEU A 31 6.38 15.17 7.13
N ALA A 32 5.16 15.34 6.61
CA ALA A 32 3.97 15.46 7.44
C ALA A 32 3.75 14.21 8.31
N ARG A 33 3.86 13.01 7.73
CA ARG A 33 3.69 11.73 8.43
C ARG A 33 4.77 11.47 9.47
N SER A 34 6.01 11.88 9.22
CA SER A 34 7.10 11.74 10.20
C SER A 34 6.84 12.53 11.50
N ARG A 35 6.09 13.64 11.42
CA ARG A 35 5.66 14.38 12.61
C ARG A 35 4.59 13.64 13.39
N VAL A 36 3.72 12.91 12.68
CA VAL A 36 2.66 12.08 13.28
C VAL A 36 3.23 10.87 13.99
N GLN A 37 4.41 10.38 13.60
CA GLN A 37 5.10 9.25 14.25
C GLN A 37 5.20 9.40 15.78
N LYS A 38 5.35 10.64 16.28
CA LYS A 38 5.43 10.94 17.73
C LYS A 38 4.11 10.77 18.48
N LEU A 39 2.99 10.69 17.78
CA LEU A 39 1.64 10.53 18.32
C LEU A 39 1.18 9.06 18.28
N ILE A 40 1.94 8.18 17.64
CA ILE A 40 1.56 6.77 17.47
C ILE A 40 1.90 6.02 18.76
N PRO A 41 0.95 5.26 19.34
CA PRO A 41 1.22 4.38 20.47
C PRO A 41 2.34 3.37 20.17
N HIS A 42 3.13 3.02 21.18
CA HIS A 42 4.28 2.11 21.04
C HIS A 42 3.94 0.70 20.55
N ASP A 43 2.69 0.27 20.74
CA ASP A 43 2.17 -1.02 20.32
C ASP A 43 1.44 -0.94 18.97
N THR A 44 1.46 0.20 18.28
CA THR A 44 0.72 0.41 17.02
C THR A 44 1.66 0.58 15.83
N GLN A 45 1.32 -0.10 14.73
CA GLN A 45 2.01 -0.04 13.45
C GLN A 45 1.01 0.32 12.37
N ILE A 46 1.18 1.49 11.77
CA ILE A 46 0.27 2.01 10.76
C ILE A 46 0.75 1.61 9.38
N ILE A 47 -0.13 1.00 8.59
CA ILE A 47 0.05 0.81 7.15
C ILE A 47 -0.90 1.76 6.43
N GLU A 48 -0.35 2.81 5.83
CA GLU A 48 -1.11 3.79 5.07
C GLU A 48 -0.87 3.62 3.58
N TYR A 49 -1.96 3.57 2.81
CA TYR A 49 -1.92 3.43 1.36
C TYR A 49 -2.19 4.77 0.66
N ALA A 50 -1.50 5.02 -0.45
CA ALA A 50 -1.96 5.99 -1.45
C ALA A 50 -1.92 5.38 -2.84
N LEU A 51 -3.09 5.27 -3.47
CA LEU A 51 -3.24 4.67 -4.78
C LEU A 51 -3.20 5.73 -5.88
N LEU A 52 -2.08 5.77 -6.58
CA LEU A 52 -1.80 6.69 -7.67
C LEU A 52 -2.19 6.07 -9.00
N SER A 53 -2.01 6.77 -10.11
CA SER A 53 -2.43 6.26 -11.43
C SER A 53 -1.65 5.02 -11.87
N ASP A 54 -0.34 4.98 -11.59
CA ASP A 54 0.62 3.99 -12.10
C ASP A 54 1.34 3.19 -11.00
N ARG A 55 1.07 3.50 -9.72
CA ARG A 55 1.72 2.87 -8.58
C ARG A 55 0.88 2.95 -7.31
N LEU A 56 1.20 2.08 -6.38
CA LEU A 56 0.75 2.12 -5.00
C LEU A 56 1.92 2.57 -4.11
N LEU A 57 1.66 3.54 -3.23
CA LEU A 57 2.56 3.88 -2.14
C LEU A 57 2.05 3.24 -0.86
N ILE A 58 2.98 2.72 -0.07
CA ILE A 58 2.71 2.05 1.20
C ILE A 58 3.66 2.65 2.23
N TRP A 59 3.12 3.40 3.18
CA TRP A 59 3.88 3.86 4.34
C TRP A 59 3.69 2.87 5.49
N LEU A 60 4.79 2.42 6.08
CA LEU A 60 4.80 1.74 7.38
C LEU A 60 5.34 2.71 8.43
N ILE A 61 4.50 3.01 9.42
CA ILE A 61 4.78 4.03 10.43
C ILE A 61 4.53 3.45 11.82
N SER A 62 5.56 3.40 12.66
CA SER A 62 5.49 3.07 14.08
C SER A 62 6.44 3.97 14.86
N ASP A 63 6.50 3.84 16.18
CA ASP A 63 7.49 4.55 17.00
C ASP A 63 8.96 4.27 16.60
N LYS A 64 9.22 3.08 16.02
CA LYS A 64 10.55 2.60 15.61
C LYS A 64 10.81 2.65 14.10
N VAL A 65 9.77 2.55 13.28
CA VAL A 65 9.87 2.35 11.84
C VAL A 65 9.17 3.48 11.09
N PHE A 66 9.85 4.00 10.07
CA PHE A 66 9.25 4.90 9.08
C PHE A 66 9.78 4.53 7.71
N THR A 67 9.04 3.74 6.93
CA THR A 67 9.44 3.32 5.59
C THR A 67 8.36 3.64 4.56
N LEU A 68 8.80 3.84 3.31
CA LEU A 68 7.94 4.06 2.16
C LEU A 68 8.30 3.04 1.08
N HIS A 69 7.31 2.26 0.66
CA HIS A 69 7.42 1.32 -0.44
C HIS A 69 6.61 1.83 -1.64
N SER A 70 7.14 1.66 -2.84
CA SER A 70 6.44 1.97 -4.08
C SER A 70 6.31 0.70 -4.91
N VAL A 71 5.08 0.28 -5.15
CA VAL A 71 4.76 -0.91 -5.95
C VAL A 71 4.21 -0.46 -7.30
N PRO A 72 4.87 -0.79 -8.43
CA PRO A 72 4.36 -0.45 -9.75
C PRO A 72 3.10 -1.28 -10.03
N VAL A 73 1.94 -0.63 -10.02
CA VAL A 73 0.64 -1.25 -10.29
C VAL A 73 -0.32 -0.20 -10.82
N SER A 74 -1.02 -0.50 -11.91
CA SER A 74 -2.05 0.39 -12.43
C SER A 74 -3.20 0.51 -11.43
N ARG A 75 -3.66 1.75 -11.18
CA ARG A 75 -4.87 2.00 -10.38
C ARG A 75 -6.03 1.14 -10.83
N SER A 76 -6.33 1.19 -12.12
CA SER A 76 -7.50 0.51 -12.68
C SER A 76 -7.38 -1.01 -12.55
N ALA A 77 -6.17 -1.56 -12.70
CA ALA A 77 -5.94 -2.99 -12.52
C ALA A 77 -6.19 -3.40 -11.06
N LEU A 78 -5.65 -2.64 -10.10
CA LEU A 78 -5.83 -2.93 -8.68
C LEU A 78 -7.29 -2.78 -8.25
N GLU A 79 -7.96 -1.70 -8.66
CA GLU A 79 -9.37 -1.47 -8.36
C GLU A 79 -10.25 -2.58 -8.95
N ASN A 80 -10.00 -3.01 -10.18
CA ASN A 80 -10.72 -4.13 -10.81
C ASN A 80 -10.52 -5.44 -10.06
N GLN A 81 -9.31 -5.73 -9.59
CA GLN A 81 -9.00 -6.94 -8.83
C GLN A 81 -9.72 -6.95 -7.47
N VAL A 82 -9.75 -5.81 -6.78
CA VAL A 82 -10.52 -5.64 -5.54
C VAL A 82 -12.01 -5.85 -5.80
N GLN A 83 -12.57 -5.23 -6.85
CA GLN A 83 -14.00 -5.40 -7.18
C GLN A 83 -14.35 -6.86 -7.48
N GLN A 84 -13.52 -7.57 -8.25
CA GLN A 84 -13.72 -8.99 -8.54
C GLN A 84 -13.67 -9.85 -7.27
N ALA A 85 -12.71 -9.57 -6.38
CA ALA A 85 -12.61 -10.29 -5.10
C ALA A 85 -13.89 -10.09 -4.27
N LEU A 86 -14.36 -8.83 -4.16
CA LEU A 86 -15.58 -8.52 -3.42
C LEU A 86 -16.84 -9.14 -4.05
N GLN A 87 -16.93 -9.19 -5.38
CA GLN A 87 -18.03 -9.83 -6.09
C GLN A 87 -18.08 -11.32 -5.77
N ARG A 88 -16.95 -12.04 -5.83
CA ARG A 88 -16.89 -13.46 -5.49
C ARG A 88 -17.24 -13.72 -4.03
N LEU A 89 -16.69 -12.93 -3.10
CA LEU A 89 -17.02 -13.04 -1.68
C LEU A 89 -18.53 -12.85 -1.43
N ARG A 90 -19.17 -11.88 -2.09
CA ARG A 90 -20.62 -11.66 -1.98
C ARG A 90 -21.44 -12.79 -2.59
N ALA A 91 -20.93 -13.44 -3.64
CA ALA A 91 -21.57 -14.59 -4.26
C ALA A 91 -21.35 -15.90 -3.47
N GLY A 92 -20.56 -15.88 -2.39
CA GLY A 92 -20.17 -17.10 -1.66
C GLY A 92 -19.19 -17.99 -2.43
N GLU A 93 -18.56 -17.45 -3.48
CA GLU A 93 -17.58 -18.14 -4.31
C GLU A 93 -16.16 -17.98 -3.73
N SER A 94 -15.26 -18.88 -4.13
CA SER A 94 -13.86 -18.77 -3.75
C SER A 94 -13.18 -17.55 -4.39
N ALA A 95 -12.74 -16.64 -3.54
CA ALA A 95 -11.90 -15.49 -3.90
C ALA A 95 -10.41 -15.70 -3.54
N ALA A 96 -10.01 -16.91 -3.13
CA ALA A 96 -8.68 -17.19 -2.55
C ALA A 96 -7.53 -16.68 -3.45
N SER A 97 -7.51 -17.04 -4.73
CA SER A 97 -6.46 -16.60 -5.66
C SER A 97 -6.43 -15.08 -5.85
N LEU A 98 -7.58 -14.40 -5.84
CA LEU A 98 -7.62 -12.94 -5.96
C LEU A 98 -7.09 -12.27 -4.69
N LEU A 99 -7.43 -12.80 -3.51
CA LEU A 99 -6.93 -12.34 -2.22
C LEU A 99 -5.41 -12.58 -2.08
N ASP A 100 -4.89 -13.68 -2.62
CA ASP A 100 -3.44 -13.96 -2.67
C ASP A 100 -2.69 -12.93 -3.50
N GLU A 101 -3.18 -12.66 -4.71
CA GLU A 101 -2.58 -11.64 -5.58
C GLU A 101 -2.68 -10.23 -4.97
N LEU A 102 -3.77 -9.92 -4.27
CA LEU A 102 -3.89 -8.66 -3.53
C LEU A 102 -2.89 -8.61 -2.37
N SER A 103 -2.69 -9.71 -1.65
CA SER A 103 -1.74 -9.79 -0.54
C SER A 103 -0.29 -9.54 -1.00
N LYS A 104 0.11 -10.10 -2.14
CA LYS A 104 1.44 -9.85 -2.73
C LYS A 104 1.70 -8.36 -2.99
N VAL A 105 0.68 -7.63 -3.46
CA VAL A 105 0.81 -6.20 -3.77
C VAL A 105 0.75 -5.34 -2.50
N LEU A 106 -0.15 -5.68 -1.57
CA LEU A 106 -0.49 -4.81 -0.43
C LEU A 106 0.38 -5.08 0.80
N ILE A 107 0.76 -6.33 1.04
CA ILE A 107 1.29 -6.79 2.33
C ILE A 107 2.74 -7.25 2.23
N GLU A 108 3.10 -7.99 1.18
CA GLU A 108 4.48 -8.46 0.96
C GLU A 108 5.56 -7.38 1.08
N PRO A 109 5.36 -6.13 0.61
CA PRO A 109 6.38 -5.09 0.73
C PRO A 109 6.73 -4.71 2.17
N VAL A 110 5.84 -4.96 3.14
CA VAL A 110 5.97 -4.50 4.53
C VAL A 110 5.98 -5.64 5.56
N VAL A 111 5.57 -6.86 5.18
CA VAL A 111 5.27 -7.95 6.12
C VAL A 111 6.46 -8.37 7.00
N ASP A 112 7.67 -8.32 6.46
CA ASP A 112 8.88 -8.73 7.18
C ASP A 112 9.34 -7.69 8.23
N VAL A 113 8.82 -6.47 8.14
CA VAL A 113 9.13 -5.37 9.06
C VAL A 113 8.08 -5.27 10.17
N LEU A 114 6.93 -5.95 10.03
CA LEU A 114 5.86 -5.91 11.01
C LEU A 114 6.22 -6.70 12.27
N ASP A 115 6.06 -6.06 13.43
CA ASP A 115 6.12 -6.71 14.74
C ASP A 115 4.81 -7.48 14.99
N PRO A 116 4.84 -8.83 15.12
CA PRO A 116 3.65 -9.62 15.43
C PRO A 116 3.01 -9.31 16.78
N ALA A 117 3.76 -8.70 17.72
CA ALA A 117 3.23 -8.32 19.03
C ALA A 117 2.44 -7.00 18.99
N GLY A 118 2.54 -6.23 17.92
CA GLY A 118 1.85 -4.96 17.75
C GLY A 118 0.49 -5.07 17.07
N THR A 119 -0.34 -4.04 17.24
CA THR A 119 -1.58 -3.82 16.50
C THR A 119 -1.28 -3.16 15.16
N ILE A 120 -1.75 -3.75 14.07
CA ILE A 120 -1.69 -3.15 12.74
C ILE A 120 -2.91 -2.26 12.54
N ALA A 121 -2.68 -0.96 12.31
CA ALA A 121 -3.71 -0.04 11.89
C ALA A 121 -3.61 0.21 10.38
N ILE A 122 -4.63 -0.19 9.62
CA ILE A 122 -4.66 -0.02 8.17
C ILE A 122 -5.45 1.25 7.83
N ILE A 123 -4.84 2.12 7.03
CA ILE A 123 -5.46 3.31 6.44
C ILE A 123 -5.54 3.10 4.93
N PRO A 124 -6.68 2.63 4.42
CA PRO A 124 -6.86 2.38 3.00
C PRO A 124 -7.10 3.66 2.20
N ASP A 125 -6.96 3.54 0.88
CA ASP A 125 -7.29 4.59 -0.08
C ASP A 125 -8.19 4.03 -1.20
N ARG A 126 -9.15 4.83 -1.67
CA ARG A 126 -10.06 4.50 -2.79
C ARG A 126 -10.73 3.13 -2.64
N ALA A 127 -10.62 2.25 -3.65
CA ALA A 127 -11.24 0.94 -3.65
C ALA A 127 -10.77 0.05 -2.49
N LEU A 128 -9.59 0.31 -1.91
CA LEU A 128 -9.09 -0.45 -0.78
C LEU A 128 -9.96 -0.26 0.48
N HIS A 129 -10.76 0.80 0.59
CA HIS A 129 -11.71 0.98 1.70
C HIS A 129 -12.72 -0.18 1.80
N GLY A 130 -13.05 -0.82 0.68
CA GLY A 130 -13.98 -1.95 0.65
C GLY A 130 -13.33 -3.31 0.92
N LEU A 131 -12.00 -3.38 0.98
CA LEU A 131 -11.27 -4.65 1.06
C LEU A 131 -11.27 -5.18 2.50
N PRO A 132 -11.68 -6.45 2.74
CA PRO A 132 -11.50 -7.10 4.03
C PRO A 132 -10.02 -7.48 4.24
N PHE A 133 -9.17 -6.50 4.59
CA PHE A 133 -7.75 -6.76 4.89
C PHE A 133 -7.50 -7.94 5.84
N PRO A 134 -8.33 -8.17 6.88
CA PRO A 134 -8.15 -9.34 7.75
C PRO A 134 -8.21 -10.70 7.05
N SER A 135 -8.87 -10.79 5.90
CA SER A 135 -8.98 -12.03 5.11
C SER A 135 -7.89 -12.20 4.06
N LEU A 136 -6.90 -11.30 3.98
CA LEU A 136 -5.73 -11.53 3.15
C LEU A 136 -4.85 -12.60 3.80
N HIS A 137 -4.32 -13.52 2.99
CA HIS A 137 -3.31 -14.46 3.47
C HIS A 137 -1.97 -13.75 3.68
N ARG A 138 -1.12 -14.30 4.54
CA ARG A 138 0.28 -13.89 4.55
C ARG A 138 0.95 -14.32 3.24
N PRO A 139 1.71 -13.45 2.56
CA PRO A 139 2.41 -13.82 1.34
C PRO A 139 3.27 -15.09 1.54
N GLY A 140 3.11 -16.07 0.64
CA GLY A 140 3.83 -17.34 0.70
C GLY A 140 3.37 -18.29 1.80
N ARG A 141 2.28 -18.00 2.52
CA ARG A 141 1.72 -18.87 3.55
C ARG A 141 0.21 -19.07 3.37
N THR A 142 -0.33 -20.05 4.08
CA THR A 142 -1.75 -20.41 4.04
C THR A 142 -2.58 -19.77 5.17
N ASP A 143 -1.93 -19.11 6.12
CA ASP A 143 -2.59 -18.45 7.25
C ASP A 143 -3.03 -17.02 6.89
N TYR A 144 -4.20 -16.63 7.41
CA TYR A 144 -4.71 -15.26 7.27
C TYR A 144 -3.95 -14.28 8.17
N LEU A 145 -3.90 -13.01 7.77
CA LEU A 145 -3.28 -11.95 8.60
C LEU A 145 -3.88 -11.88 10.00
N ILE A 146 -5.20 -12.05 10.12
CA ILE A 146 -5.91 -11.98 11.40
C ILE A 146 -5.50 -13.05 12.40
N GLN A 147 -4.89 -14.15 11.94
CA GLN A 147 -4.40 -15.21 12.82
C GLN A 147 -3.10 -14.82 13.54
N ASN A 148 -2.39 -13.81 13.03
CA ASN A 148 -1.08 -13.42 13.53
C ASN A 148 -1.04 -11.99 14.07
N PHE A 149 -1.94 -11.13 13.59
CA PHE A 149 -1.92 -9.72 13.91
C PHE A 149 -3.27 -9.25 14.42
N THR A 150 -3.25 -8.46 15.48
CA THR A 150 -4.41 -7.64 15.87
C THR A 150 -4.54 -6.52 14.84
N MET A 151 -5.72 -6.34 14.25
CA MET A 151 -5.93 -5.38 13.16
C MET A 151 -7.08 -4.42 13.44
N ILE A 152 -6.85 -3.16 13.09
CA ILE A 152 -7.86 -2.10 13.07
C ILE A 152 -7.81 -1.46 11.68
N VAL A 153 -8.97 -1.17 11.10
CA VAL A 153 -9.07 -0.42 9.85
C VAL A 153 -9.66 0.96 10.17
N SER A 154 -8.93 2.03 9.85
CA SER A 154 -9.38 3.40 10.04
C SER A 154 -9.52 4.11 8.69
N PRO A 155 -10.58 4.91 8.46
CA PRO A 155 -10.74 5.62 7.20
C PRO A 155 -9.64 6.66 6.95
N THR A 156 -9.06 7.24 8.01
CA THR A 156 -7.99 8.24 7.93
C THR A 156 -7.04 8.17 9.13
N LEU A 157 -5.86 8.77 9.00
CA LEU A 157 -4.89 8.91 10.09
C LEU A 157 -5.43 9.76 11.23
N THR A 158 -6.14 10.84 10.91
CA THR A 158 -6.76 11.71 11.91
C THR A 158 -7.80 10.97 12.74
N HIS A 159 -8.64 10.14 12.11
CA HIS A 159 -9.65 9.36 12.83
C HIS A 159 -9.04 8.28 13.73
N LEU A 160 -7.85 7.77 13.39
CA LEU A 160 -7.15 6.79 14.22
C LEU A 160 -6.55 7.41 15.49
N LEU A 161 -6.14 8.67 15.42
CA LEU A 161 -5.38 9.36 16.47
C LEU A 161 -6.19 10.39 17.27
N ALA A 162 -7.49 10.52 16.96
CA ALA A 162 -8.43 11.40 17.66
C ALA A 162 -8.89 10.77 18.98
#